data_AF-A0A1R2CKJ0-F1
#
_entry.id   AF-A0A1R2CKJ0-F1
#
_cell.length_a   1.000
_cell.length_b   1.000
_cell.length_c   1.000
_cell.angle_alpha   90.00
_cell.angle_beta   90.00
_cell.angle_gamma   90.00
#
_symmetry.space_group_name_H-M   'P 1'
#
loop_
_entity.id
_entity.type
_entity.pdbx_description
1 polymer ?
#
loop_
_entity_poly.entity_id
_entity_poly.type
_entity_poly.pdbx_seq_one_letter_code
_entity_poly.pdbx_strand_id
1 'polypeptide(L)'
;MIYYSDKKRKQIAVSALINGSKQTSEAYSIPEDQVMPYLENLVNGECSLFEVIRNEVLTSAQNKGIRSTCESWGLSSECLEKLISAFPEFISSKNYCDTCSLINPQELKTWSNVSVQPAGPNDESSPKKKRKTGEDKRKVTNYSIDQKIQAVKEFVKGTNQSETARELQIPAVNLMRWRDKIRKESFQEPHVENLYGVQKRGQRNKMFRDLDGRVYEWYKENKDRKNIDEELMIQAKNIVKIDESEPAISAIWLSSFKKHYKIE
;
A
#
# COMPACT_ATOMS: atom_id res chain seq x y z
N MET A 1 24.94 -12.29 -22.42
CA MET A 1 23.58 -11.84 -22.05
C MET A 1 23.22 -12.47 -20.72
N ILE A 2 23.01 -11.68 -19.66
CA ILE A 2 22.69 -12.22 -18.34
C ILE A 2 21.26 -12.77 -18.37
N TYR A 3 21.09 -14.07 -18.07
CA TYR A 3 19.77 -14.70 -18.09
C TYR A 3 19.04 -14.45 -16.77
N TYR A 4 18.20 -13.42 -16.75
CA TYR A 4 17.28 -13.17 -15.64
C TYR A 4 16.00 -14.00 -15.78
N SER A 5 15.34 -14.29 -14.64
CA SER A 5 13.98 -14.84 -14.64
C SER A 5 12.96 -13.81 -15.14
N ASP A 6 11.83 -14.26 -15.69
CA ASP A 6 10.81 -13.36 -16.26
C ASP A 6 10.32 -12.30 -15.26
N LYS A 7 10.16 -12.69 -13.99
CA LYS A 7 9.81 -11.76 -12.91
C LYS A 7 10.86 -10.66 -12.74
N LYS A 8 12.14 -11.00 -12.85
CA LYS A 8 13.24 -10.03 -12.71
C LYS A 8 13.39 -9.16 -13.95
N ARG A 9 13.16 -9.72 -15.15
CA ARG A 9 13.09 -8.95 -16.41
C ARG A 9 11.98 -7.92 -16.39
N LYS A 10 10.78 -8.29 -15.90
CA LYS A 10 9.66 -7.36 -15.71
C LYS A 10 10.00 -6.23 -14.72
N GLN A 11 10.68 -6.54 -13.62
CA GLN A 11 11.13 -5.52 -12.67
C GLN A 11 12.16 -4.54 -13.26
N ILE A 12 13.08 -5.05 -14.08
CA ILE A 12 14.07 -4.25 -14.80
C ILE A 12 13.36 -3.34 -15.81
N ALA A 13 12.42 -3.87 -16.60
CA ALA A 13 11.68 -3.10 -17.60
C ALA A 13 10.81 -1.99 -16.97
N VAL A 14 10.12 -2.30 -15.86
CA VAL A 14 9.35 -1.30 -15.09
C VAL A 14 10.27 -0.24 -14.50
N SER A 15 11.42 -0.63 -13.93
CA SER A 15 12.41 0.33 -13.42
C SER A 15 12.95 1.22 -14.54
N ALA A 16 13.24 0.65 -15.71
CA ALA A 16 13.74 1.40 -16.86
C ALA A 16 12.73 2.41 -17.39
N LEU A 17 11.45 2.07 -17.33
CA LEU A 17 10.36 2.94 -17.75
C LEU A 17 10.12 4.10 -16.77
N ILE A 18 10.37 3.89 -15.47
CA ILE A 18 10.17 4.91 -14.42
C ILE A 18 11.41 5.79 -14.21
N ASN A 19 12.61 5.20 -14.26
CA ASN A 19 13.86 5.86 -13.88
C ASN A 19 14.81 6.08 -15.06
N GLY A 20 14.46 5.62 -16.26
CA GLY A 20 15.32 5.63 -17.44
C GLY A 20 16.36 4.49 -17.47
N SER A 21 16.96 4.29 -18.65
CA SER A 21 17.92 3.22 -18.94
C SER A 21 19.17 3.30 -18.07
N LYS A 22 19.75 4.50 -17.91
CA LYS A 22 20.99 4.75 -17.19
C LYS A 22 20.87 4.44 -15.69
N GLN A 23 19.84 4.97 -15.02
CA GLN A 23 19.65 4.74 -13.59
C GLN A 23 19.27 3.29 -13.30
N THR A 24 18.57 2.63 -14.23
CA THR A 24 18.22 1.21 -14.10
C THR A 24 19.41 0.29 -14.34
N SER A 25 20.28 0.64 -15.29
CA SER A 25 21.58 0.00 -15.52
C SER A 25 22.40 -0.03 -14.23
N GLU A 26 22.54 1.12 -13.57
CA GLU A 26 23.24 1.26 -12.30
C GLU A 26 22.56 0.45 -11.17
N ALA A 27 21.24 0.56 -11.02
CA ALA A 27 20.49 -0.10 -9.95
C ALA A 27 20.48 -1.64 -10.04
N TYR A 28 20.53 -2.19 -11.25
CA TYR A 28 20.50 -3.64 -11.49
C TYR A 28 21.87 -4.20 -11.91
N SER A 29 22.90 -3.36 -11.98
CA SER A 29 24.25 -3.72 -12.42
C SER A 29 24.23 -4.45 -13.77
N ILE A 30 23.44 -3.91 -14.71
CA ILE A 30 23.31 -4.43 -16.08
C ILE A 30 23.79 -3.37 -17.06
N PRO A 31 24.47 -3.73 -18.16
CA PRO A 31 24.85 -2.76 -19.18
C PRO A 31 23.63 -2.00 -19.71
N GLU A 32 23.78 -0.70 -19.95
CA GLU A 32 22.66 0.18 -20.35
C GLU A 32 22.01 -0.25 -21.68
N ASP A 33 22.83 -0.74 -22.61
CA ASP A 33 22.41 -1.35 -23.87
C ASP A 33 21.59 -2.64 -23.68
N GLN A 34 21.68 -3.29 -22.53
CA GLN A 34 20.88 -4.48 -22.19
C GLN A 34 19.57 -4.13 -21.47
N VAL A 35 19.33 -2.88 -21.09
CA VAL A 35 18.09 -2.44 -20.45
C VAL A 35 16.96 -2.30 -21.49
N MET A 36 17.28 -1.73 -22.66
CA MET A 36 16.31 -1.45 -23.74
C MET A 36 15.61 -2.71 -24.28
N PRO A 37 16.29 -3.85 -24.51
CA PRO A 37 15.63 -5.08 -24.93
C PRO A 37 14.61 -5.65 -23.93
N TYR A 38 14.75 -5.37 -22.63
CA TYR A 38 13.73 -5.78 -21.64
C TYR A 38 12.49 -4.90 -21.70
N LEU A 39 12.66 -3.62 -22.04
CA LEU A 39 11.59 -2.67 -22.32
C LEU A 39 10.81 -3.08 -23.57
N GLU A 40 11.51 -3.37 -24.68
CA GLU A 40 10.90 -3.79 -25.96
C GLU A 40 10.13 -5.11 -25.83
N ASN A 41 10.65 -6.08 -25.08
CA ASN A 41 9.94 -7.34 -24.81
C ASN A 41 8.69 -7.16 -23.93
N LEU A 42 8.64 -6.11 -23.10
CA LEU A 42 7.47 -5.75 -22.30
C LEU A 42 6.39 -5.07 -23.17
N VAL A 43 6.82 -4.16 -24.05
CA VAL A 43 5.96 -3.43 -25.00
C VAL A 43 5.26 -4.38 -25.98
N ASN A 44 5.99 -5.37 -26.49
CA ASN A 44 5.45 -6.33 -27.46
C ASN A 44 4.54 -7.41 -26.83
N GLY A 45 4.48 -7.50 -25.50
CA GLY A 45 3.77 -8.58 -24.79
C GLY A 45 2.57 -8.16 -23.93
N GLU A 46 2.53 -6.93 -23.39
CA GLU A 46 1.51 -6.53 -22.39
C GLU A 46 1.03 -5.07 -22.57
N CYS A 47 0.11 -4.82 -23.53
CA CYS A 47 -0.57 -3.52 -23.69
C CYS A 47 -1.19 -2.98 -22.39
N SER A 48 -1.64 -3.85 -21.48
CA SER A 48 -2.28 -3.49 -20.21
C SER A 48 -1.35 -2.78 -19.23
N LEU A 49 -0.04 -3.03 -19.29
CA LEU A 49 0.91 -2.43 -18.36
C LEU A 49 1.23 -0.98 -18.74
N PHE A 50 1.28 -0.67 -20.03
CA PHE A 50 1.39 0.69 -20.53
C PHE A 50 0.17 1.53 -20.15
N GLU A 51 -1.02 0.94 -20.22
CA GLU A 51 -2.26 1.61 -19.79
C GLU A 51 -2.24 1.91 -18.29
N VAL A 52 -1.80 0.96 -17.46
CA VAL A 52 -1.69 1.16 -16.00
C VAL A 52 -0.70 2.27 -15.67
N ILE A 53 0.49 2.26 -16.29
CA ILE A 53 1.52 3.26 -15.99
C ILE A 53 1.12 4.63 -16.53
N ARG A 54 0.54 4.69 -17.72
CA ARG A 54 -0.06 5.92 -18.27
C ARG A 54 -1.09 6.49 -17.28
N ASN A 55 -2.02 5.66 -16.81
CA ASN A 55 -3.08 6.12 -15.91
C ASN A 55 -2.49 6.62 -14.59
N GLU A 56 -1.50 5.96 -14.01
CA GLU A 56 -0.81 6.41 -12.79
C GLU A 56 -0.07 7.75 -12.99
N VAL A 57 0.61 7.94 -14.12
CA VAL A 57 1.28 9.20 -14.45
C VAL A 57 0.26 10.33 -14.59
N LEU A 58 -0.86 10.09 -15.28
CA LEU A 58 -1.94 11.07 -15.44
C LEU A 58 -2.62 11.37 -14.10
N THR A 59 -2.90 10.36 -13.26
CA THR A 59 -3.44 10.53 -11.90
C THR A 59 -2.47 11.31 -11.01
N SER A 60 -1.17 11.05 -11.11
CA SER A 60 -0.14 11.80 -10.38
C SER A 60 -0.12 13.27 -10.81
N ALA A 61 -0.14 13.53 -12.12
CA ALA A 61 -0.15 14.89 -12.66
C ALA A 61 -1.36 15.69 -12.18
N GLN A 62 -2.54 15.06 -12.11
CA GLN A 62 -3.75 15.69 -11.59
C GLN A 62 -3.69 16.01 -10.10
N ASN A 63 -3.15 15.09 -9.31
CA ASN A 63 -3.17 15.23 -7.85
C ASN A 63 -2.03 16.10 -7.32
N LYS A 64 -0.87 16.09 -7.98
CA LYS A 64 0.38 16.70 -7.48
C LYS A 64 0.91 17.82 -8.38
N GLY A 65 0.31 18.03 -9.56
CA GLY A 65 0.79 18.97 -10.56
C GLY A 65 1.88 18.38 -11.47
N ILE A 66 2.08 19.05 -12.60
CA ILE A 66 3.00 18.64 -13.67
C ILE A 66 4.44 18.56 -13.15
N ARG A 67 4.91 19.62 -12.47
CA ARG A 67 6.29 19.72 -11.98
C ARG A 67 6.65 18.60 -11.01
N SER A 68 5.81 18.36 -9.99
CA SER A 68 6.05 17.30 -9.00
C SER A 68 6.00 15.91 -9.62
N THR A 69 5.14 15.71 -10.62
CA THR A 69 5.05 14.45 -11.36
C THR A 69 6.27 14.24 -12.27
N CYS A 70 6.71 15.27 -12.99
CA CYS A 70 7.96 15.24 -13.74
C CYS A 70 9.17 14.91 -12.88
N GLU A 71 9.29 15.51 -11.69
CA GLU A 71 10.40 15.24 -10.75
C GLU A 71 10.35 13.81 -10.19
N SER A 72 9.16 13.28 -9.90
CA SER A 72 8.99 11.94 -9.32
C SER A 72 9.08 10.80 -10.34
N TRP A 73 8.79 11.07 -11.61
CA TRP A 73 8.81 10.09 -12.69
C TRP A 73 9.94 10.31 -13.70
N GLY A 74 10.82 11.28 -13.46
CA GLY A 74 11.94 11.59 -14.35
C GLY A 74 11.52 12.02 -15.76
N LEU A 75 10.32 12.61 -15.91
CA LEU A 75 9.78 13.03 -17.20
C LEU A 75 10.08 14.51 -17.46
N SER A 76 10.26 14.90 -18.73
CA SER A 76 10.25 16.31 -19.10
C SER A 76 8.82 16.86 -19.06
N SER A 77 8.68 18.15 -18.73
CA SER A 77 7.37 18.82 -18.72
C SER A 77 6.67 18.72 -20.08
N GLU A 78 7.43 18.90 -21.17
CA GLU A 78 6.93 18.78 -22.55
C GLU A 78 6.37 17.38 -22.85
N CYS A 79 6.99 16.33 -22.31
CA CYS A 79 6.53 14.95 -22.49
C CYS A 79 5.22 14.70 -21.72
N LEU A 80 5.14 15.17 -20.48
CA LEU A 80 3.94 15.03 -19.65
C LEU A 80 2.77 15.85 -20.21
N GLU A 81 3.02 17.05 -20.71
CA GLU A 81 2.00 17.90 -21.35
C GLU A 81 1.45 17.24 -22.62
N LYS A 82 2.31 16.72 -23.50
CA LYS A 82 1.88 15.94 -24.69
C LYS A 82 1.03 14.73 -24.31
N LEU A 83 1.39 14.05 -23.21
CA LEU A 83 0.64 12.89 -22.71
C LEU A 83 -0.74 13.31 -22.17
N ILE A 84 -0.83 14.40 -21.41
CA ILE A 84 -2.10 14.93 -20.90
C ILE A 84 -3.02 15.35 -22.05
N SER A 85 -2.47 16.04 -23.07
CA SER A 85 -3.24 16.44 -24.26
C SER A 85 -3.75 15.28 -25.10
N ALA A 86 -3.02 14.15 -25.12
CA ALA A 86 -3.44 12.94 -25.82
C ALA A 86 -4.59 12.18 -25.12
N PHE A 87 -4.84 12.47 -23.83
CA PHE A 87 -5.87 11.79 -23.02
C PHE A 87 -6.72 12.80 -22.23
N PRO A 88 -7.49 13.66 -22.93
CA PRO A 88 -8.24 14.76 -22.32
C PRO A 88 -9.36 14.30 -21.39
N GLU A 89 -9.90 13.09 -21.60
CA GLU A 89 -10.98 12.51 -20.78
C GLU A 89 -10.56 12.25 -19.33
N PHE A 90 -9.27 12.16 -19.05
CA PHE A 90 -8.78 12.04 -17.68
C PHE A 90 -9.01 13.36 -16.92
N ILE A 91 -8.97 14.51 -17.59
CA ILE A 91 -9.13 15.87 -17.02
C ILE A 91 -10.61 16.11 -16.68
N SER A 92 -11.13 15.42 -15.66
CA SER A 92 -12.47 15.68 -15.14
C SER A 92 -12.39 16.04 -13.66
N SER A 93 -12.66 17.32 -13.39
CA SER A 93 -13.10 17.88 -12.10
C SER A 93 -12.08 18.11 -10.98
N LYS A 94 -10.91 18.71 -11.26
CA LYS A 94 -10.19 19.52 -10.25
C LYS A 94 -9.21 20.46 -10.92
N ASN A 95 -9.37 21.76 -10.69
CA ASN A 95 -8.42 22.78 -11.15
C ASN A 95 -7.04 22.52 -10.52
N TYR A 96 -6.01 22.51 -11.37
CA TYR A 96 -4.61 22.36 -10.97
C TYR A 96 -4.22 23.43 -9.94
N CYS A 97 -3.72 23.00 -8.79
CA CYS A 97 -3.18 23.90 -7.76
C CYS A 97 -1.65 23.86 -7.83
N ASP A 98 -1.06 24.76 -8.60
CA ASP A 98 0.40 24.90 -8.74
C ASP A 98 1.09 25.52 -7.51
N THR A 99 0.35 25.82 -6.45
CA THR A 99 0.85 26.55 -5.27
C THR A 99 0.97 25.72 -3.99
N CYS A 100 0.81 24.39 -4.05
CA CYS A 100 1.17 23.53 -2.92
C CYS A 100 2.69 23.34 -2.79
N SER A 101 3.40 24.45 -2.60
CA SER A 101 4.73 24.46 -2.00
C SER A 101 4.57 24.07 -0.53
N LEU A 102 5.16 22.96 -0.11
CA LEU A 102 5.82 22.72 1.19
C LEU A 102 5.91 21.21 1.47
N ILE A 103 6.91 20.54 0.91
CA ILE A 103 7.64 19.50 1.63
C ILE A 103 9.13 19.77 1.41
N ASN A 104 9.84 19.99 2.52
CA ASN A 104 11.25 20.30 2.57
C ASN A 104 12.08 19.12 2.01
N PRO A 105 12.90 19.30 0.94
CA PRO A 105 13.69 18.24 0.30
C PRO A 105 14.72 17.54 1.20
N GLN A 106 14.96 18.06 2.41
CA GLN A 106 15.89 17.46 3.36
C GLN A 106 15.38 16.17 4.03
N GLU A 107 14.08 15.88 4.03
CA GLU A 107 13.58 14.62 4.61
C GLU A 107 13.77 13.40 3.68
N LEU A 108 13.96 13.62 2.37
CA LEU A 108 14.20 12.56 1.38
C LEU A 108 15.66 12.07 1.33
N LYS A 109 16.62 12.78 1.92
CA LYS A 109 18.03 12.33 2.01
C LYS A 109 18.26 11.15 2.97
N THR A 110 17.25 10.73 3.73
CA THR A 110 17.40 9.60 4.66
C THR A 110 17.18 8.23 4.02
N TRP A 111 16.78 8.16 2.75
CA TRP A 111 16.50 6.89 2.06
C TRP A 111 17.61 6.44 1.10
N SER A 112 18.60 7.29 0.80
CA SER A 112 19.70 6.98 -0.15
C SER A 112 21.00 6.48 0.49
N ASN A 113 21.07 6.33 1.83
CA ASN A 113 22.30 5.91 2.51
C ASN A 113 22.28 4.48 3.10
N VAL A 114 21.40 3.60 2.62
CA VAL A 114 21.60 2.15 2.83
C VAL A 114 22.54 1.64 1.73
N SER A 115 23.82 1.98 1.88
CA SER A 115 24.91 1.38 1.12
C SER A 115 25.01 -0.10 1.54
N VAL A 116 24.57 -1.00 0.66
CA VAL A 116 24.87 -2.43 0.78
C VAL A 116 26.13 -2.68 -0.02
N GLN A 117 27.29 -2.57 0.63
CA GLN A 117 28.52 -3.08 0.04
C GLN A 117 28.49 -4.63 0.03
N PRO A 118 28.83 -5.28 -1.09
CA PRO A 118 29.11 -6.71 -1.10
C PRO A 118 30.49 -6.97 -0.50
N ALA A 119 30.57 -7.87 0.48
CA ALA A 119 31.83 -8.35 1.03
C ALA A 119 32.52 -9.27 0.00
N GLY A 120 33.70 -8.86 -0.47
CA GLY A 120 34.68 -9.67 -1.16
C GLY A 120 36.07 -9.43 -0.54
N PRO A 121 37.00 -10.40 -0.60
CA PRO A 121 38.09 -10.53 0.35
C PRO A 121 39.26 -9.66 -0.08
N ASN A 122 39.57 -8.65 0.73
CA ASN A 122 40.90 -8.09 1.00
C ASN A 122 40.68 -6.70 1.58
N ASP A 123 40.82 -6.55 2.89
CA ASP A 123 41.31 -5.31 3.46
C ASP A 123 41.81 -5.58 4.89
N GLU A 124 43.12 -5.66 5.00
CA GLU A 124 43.83 -5.38 6.23
C GLU A 124 43.60 -3.92 6.66
N SER A 125 43.61 -3.72 7.97
CA SER A 125 43.76 -2.43 8.66
C SER A 125 42.56 -1.48 8.69
N SER A 126 41.81 -1.52 9.80
CA SER A 126 41.43 -0.35 10.65
C SER A 126 40.18 -0.63 11.51
N PRO A 127 40.01 0.04 12.67
CA PRO A 127 39.64 -0.64 13.90
C PRO A 127 38.14 -0.92 14.04
N LYS A 128 37.86 -2.12 14.58
CA LYS A 128 36.53 -2.65 14.91
C LYS A 128 35.69 -1.64 15.70
N LYS A 129 34.71 -1.01 15.02
CA LYS A 129 33.54 -0.42 15.68
C LYS A 129 32.81 -1.56 16.39
N LYS A 130 32.78 -1.51 17.73
CA LYS A 130 32.05 -2.45 18.59
C LYS A 130 30.63 -2.64 18.03
N ARG A 131 30.30 -3.88 17.67
CA ARG A 131 28.93 -4.32 17.37
C ARG A 131 28.05 -3.87 18.53
N LYS A 132 27.12 -2.94 18.28
CA LYS A 132 26.00 -2.72 19.20
C LYS A 132 25.26 -4.05 19.30
N THR A 133 25.27 -4.60 20.49
CA THR A 133 24.51 -5.76 20.94
C THR A 133 23.01 -5.55 20.65
N GLY A 134 22.30 -6.65 20.42
CA GLY A 134 20.96 -6.67 19.87
C GLY A 134 19.85 -6.27 20.84
N GLU A 135 19.89 -5.04 21.36
CA GLU A 135 18.89 -4.52 22.31
C GLU A 135 17.90 -3.49 21.71
N ASP A 136 18.19 -2.88 20.55
CA ASP A 136 17.27 -1.91 19.92
C ASP A 136 16.45 -2.51 18.76
N LYS A 137 15.92 -3.72 18.94
CA LYS A 137 14.76 -4.12 18.11
C LYS A 137 13.60 -3.23 18.56
N ARG A 138 13.18 -2.28 17.71
CA ARG A 138 11.97 -1.46 17.91
C ARG A 138 10.87 -2.36 18.48
N LYS A 139 10.46 -2.12 19.73
CA LYS A 139 9.35 -2.84 20.34
C LYS A 139 8.14 -2.67 19.43
N VAL A 140 7.69 -3.75 18.81
CA VAL A 140 6.46 -3.73 18.02
C VAL A 140 5.33 -3.57 19.01
N THR A 141 4.77 -2.37 19.11
CA THR A 141 3.59 -2.12 19.94
C THR A 141 2.43 -2.90 19.34
N ASN A 142 1.93 -3.88 20.09
CA ASN A 142 0.78 -4.69 19.69
C ASN A 142 -0.50 -3.99 20.13
N TYR A 143 -1.22 -3.38 19.18
CA TYR A 143 -2.53 -2.79 19.41
C TYR A 143 -3.65 -3.84 19.24
N SER A 144 -4.64 -3.83 20.15
CA SER A 144 -5.86 -4.63 20.02
C SER A 144 -6.71 -4.15 18.83
N ILE A 145 -7.71 -4.94 18.42
CA ILE A 145 -8.60 -4.52 17.33
C ILE A 145 -9.43 -3.29 17.70
N ASP A 146 -9.95 -3.24 18.94
CA ASP A 146 -10.73 -2.10 19.43
C ASP A 146 -9.88 -0.82 19.47
N GLN A 147 -8.63 -0.92 19.92
CA GLN A 147 -7.69 0.20 19.91
C GLN A 147 -7.44 0.71 18.48
N LYS A 148 -7.29 -0.20 17.51
CA LYS A 148 -7.09 0.20 16.10
C LYS A 148 -8.32 0.88 15.54
N ILE A 149 -9.52 0.35 15.79
CA ILE A 149 -10.78 0.94 15.31
C ILE A 149 -10.96 2.33 15.92
N GLN A 150 -10.76 2.46 17.23
CA GLN A 150 -10.91 3.74 17.93
C GLN A 150 -9.88 4.78 17.44
N ALA A 151 -8.61 4.37 17.31
CA ALA A 151 -7.57 5.25 16.77
C ALA A 151 -7.87 5.70 15.34
N VAL A 152 -8.43 4.82 14.50
CA VAL A 152 -8.85 5.19 13.15
C VAL A 152 -10.04 6.15 13.17
N LYS A 153 -11.02 5.96 14.07
CA LYS A 153 -12.15 6.90 14.23
C LYS A 153 -11.68 8.30 14.58
N GLU A 154 -10.77 8.41 15.55
CA GLU A 154 -10.18 9.69 15.94
C GLU A 154 -9.37 10.30 14.81
N PHE A 155 -8.55 9.49 14.12
CA PHE A 155 -7.75 9.91 12.97
C PHE A 155 -8.57 10.43 11.79
N VAL A 156 -9.74 9.84 11.51
CA VAL A 156 -10.62 10.27 10.41
C VAL A 156 -11.41 11.52 10.78
N LYS A 157 -11.77 11.69 12.06
CA LYS A 157 -12.45 12.91 12.56
C LYS A 157 -11.51 14.10 12.71
N GLY A 158 -10.22 13.86 12.94
CA GLY A 158 -9.22 14.90 13.12
C GLY A 158 -9.10 15.80 11.89
N THR A 159 -9.19 17.12 12.10
CA THR A 159 -8.95 18.13 11.05
C THR A 159 -7.51 18.10 10.57
N ASN A 160 -6.57 17.71 11.44
CA ASN A 160 -5.16 17.56 11.14
C ASN A 160 -4.66 16.13 11.49
N GLN A 161 -4.62 15.27 10.47
CA GLN A 161 -4.21 13.87 10.60
C GLN A 161 -2.79 13.69 11.18
N SER A 162 -1.88 14.63 10.91
CA SER A 162 -0.51 14.56 11.42
C SER A 162 -0.44 14.81 12.93
N GLU A 163 -1.29 15.71 13.42
CA GLU A 163 -1.41 16.05 14.83
C GLU A 163 -2.11 14.94 15.61
N THR A 164 -3.24 14.44 15.10
CA THR A 164 -3.94 13.30 15.71
C THR A 164 -3.06 12.05 15.78
N ALA A 165 -2.22 11.79 14.77
CA ALA A 165 -1.25 10.70 14.82
C ALA A 165 -0.20 10.88 15.94
N ARG A 166 0.23 12.11 16.21
CA ARG A 166 1.15 12.44 17.32
C ARG A 166 0.47 12.26 18.66
N GLU A 167 -0.77 12.73 18.81
CA GLU A 167 -1.57 12.58 20.04
C GLU A 167 -1.81 11.11 20.39
N LEU A 168 -2.19 10.31 19.39
CA LEU A 168 -2.39 8.86 19.53
C LEU A 168 -1.08 8.09 19.79
N GLN A 169 0.08 8.72 19.55
CA GLN A 169 1.39 8.06 19.52
C GLN A 169 1.44 6.87 18.54
N ILE A 170 0.71 6.97 17.43
CA ILE A 170 0.66 5.95 16.39
C ILE A 170 1.13 6.58 15.07
N PRO A 171 2.11 5.99 14.37
CA PRO A 171 2.54 6.51 13.07
C PRO A 171 1.37 6.67 12.10
N ALA A 172 1.25 7.83 11.45
CA ALA A 172 0.18 8.12 10.49
C ALA A 172 0.06 7.05 9.39
N VAL A 173 1.19 6.48 8.95
CA VAL A 173 1.23 5.36 7.99
C VAL A 173 0.48 4.13 8.49
N ASN A 174 0.56 3.81 9.78
CA ASN A 174 -0.18 2.68 10.36
C ASN A 174 -1.67 2.99 10.42
N LEU A 175 -2.04 4.21 10.84
CA LEU A 175 -3.44 4.66 10.87
C LEU A 175 -4.08 4.65 9.48
N MET A 176 -3.38 5.15 8.46
CA MET A 176 -3.83 5.08 7.07
C MET A 176 -3.99 3.64 6.58
N ARG A 177 -3.04 2.75 6.87
CA ARG A 177 -3.14 1.33 6.52
C ARG A 177 -4.32 0.65 7.20
N TRP A 178 -4.57 0.93 8.48
CA TRP A 178 -5.72 0.37 9.19
C TRP A 178 -7.03 0.94 8.66
N ARG A 179 -7.09 2.25 8.40
CA ARG A 179 -8.25 2.92 7.78
C ARG A 179 -8.60 2.27 6.45
N ASP A 180 -7.62 2.11 5.56
CA ASP A 180 -7.86 1.57 4.22
C ASP A 180 -8.30 0.10 4.30
N LYS A 181 -7.71 -0.70 5.20
CA LYS A 181 -8.14 -2.07 5.47
C LYS A 181 -9.56 -2.14 6.05
N ILE A 182 -9.92 -1.24 6.95
CA ILE A 182 -11.27 -1.16 7.50
C ILE A 182 -12.28 -0.79 6.42
N ARG A 183 -11.97 0.25 5.62
CA ARG A 183 -12.90 0.83 4.65
C ARG A 183 -13.06 0.00 3.37
N LYS A 184 -11.98 -0.58 2.88
CA LYS A 184 -11.93 -1.21 1.55
C LYS A 184 -11.89 -2.73 1.59
N GLU A 185 -11.50 -3.34 2.71
CA GLU A 185 -11.27 -4.79 2.75
C GLU A 185 -12.17 -5.51 3.77
N SER A 186 -12.50 -4.86 4.89
CA SER A 186 -13.15 -5.55 6.01
C SER A 186 -14.58 -5.98 5.67
N PHE A 187 -14.83 -7.29 5.84
CA PHE A 187 -16.11 -7.94 5.55
C PHE A 187 -16.53 -7.88 4.07
N GLN A 188 -15.56 -7.65 3.18
CA GLN A 188 -15.71 -7.68 1.73
C GLN A 188 -14.93 -8.87 1.13
N GLU A 189 -14.91 -9.00 -0.20
CA GLU A 189 -14.23 -10.10 -0.90
C GLU A 189 -12.76 -10.29 -0.47
N PRO A 190 -11.93 -9.23 -0.32
CA PRO A 190 -10.54 -9.40 0.13
C PRO A 190 -10.42 -10.03 1.54
N HIS A 191 -11.38 -9.76 2.43
CA HIS A 191 -11.43 -10.40 3.73
C HIS A 191 -11.71 -11.90 3.56
N VAL A 192 -12.71 -12.26 2.74
CA VAL A 192 -13.10 -13.65 2.50
C VAL A 192 -11.95 -14.45 1.89
N GLU A 193 -11.35 -13.94 0.82
CA GLU A 193 -10.22 -14.60 0.15
C GLU A 193 -9.05 -14.80 1.10
N ASN A 194 -8.77 -13.81 1.95
CA ASN A 194 -7.67 -13.87 2.89
C ASN A 194 -7.92 -14.87 4.04
N LEU A 195 -9.11 -14.86 4.63
CA LEU A 195 -9.39 -15.63 5.84
C LEU A 195 -9.93 -17.04 5.54
N TYR A 196 -10.75 -17.15 4.51
CA TYR A 196 -11.49 -18.37 4.14
C TYR A 196 -10.98 -19.04 2.86
N GLY A 197 -10.21 -18.33 2.05
CA GLY A 197 -9.61 -18.87 0.82
C GLY A 197 -8.47 -19.86 1.05
N VAL A 198 -7.91 -20.36 -0.06
CA VAL A 198 -6.82 -21.34 -0.10
C VAL A 198 -5.49 -20.65 0.18
N GLN A 199 -5.25 -20.27 1.43
CA GLN A 199 -3.97 -19.74 1.90
C GLN A 199 -3.29 -20.69 2.89
N LYS A 200 -1.95 -20.73 2.89
CA LYS A 200 -1.17 -21.51 3.86
C LYS A 200 -1.48 -21.04 5.28
N ARG A 201 -1.68 -21.99 6.20
CA ARG A 201 -1.85 -21.70 7.64
C ARG A 201 -0.69 -20.81 8.12
N GLY A 202 -1.00 -19.63 8.64
CA GLY A 202 -0.01 -18.62 9.08
C GLY A 202 0.05 -17.35 8.24
N GLN A 203 -0.50 -17.33 7.02
CA GLN A 203 -0.54 -16.13 6.15
C GLN A 203 -1.83 -15.31 6.30
N ARG A 204 -2.81 -15.82 7.03
CA ARG A 204 -4.09 -15.16 7.25
C ARG A 204 -3.92 -13.89 8.08
N ASN A 205 -4.59 -12.83 7.69
CA ASN A 205 -4.50 -11.53 8.33
C ASN A 205 -5.09 -11.60 9.74
N LYS A 206 -4.28 -11.26 10.74
CA LYS A 206 -4.72 -11.21 12.13
C LYS A 206 -5.89 -10.24 12.34
N MET A 207 -5.87 -9.08 11.67
CA MET A 207 -6.92 -8.07 11.84
C MET A 207 -8.30 -8.58 11.41
N PHE A 208 -8.38 -9.32 10.30
CA PHE A 208 -9.63 -9.94 9.85
C PHE A 208 -10.13 -11.00 10.81
N ARG A 209 -9.22 -11.83 11.33
CA ARG A 209 -9.56 -12.80 12.37
C ARG A 209 -10.08 -12.13 13.64
N ASP A 210 -9.44 -11.05 14.08
CA ASP A 210 -9.84 -10.31 15.28
C ASP A 210 -11.21 -9.63 15.07
N LEU A 211 -11.50 -9.11 13.88
CA LEU A 211 -12.81 -8.55 13.51
C LEU A 211 -13.91 -9.61 13.52
N ASP A 212 -13.68 -10.76 12.89
CA ASP A 212 -14.62 -11.88 12.90
C ASP A 212 -14.83 -12.42 14.33
N GLY A 213 -13.77 -12.46 15.13
CA GLY A 213 -13.83 -12.79 16.54
C GLY A 213 -14.78 -11.86 17.29
N ARG A 214 -14.71 -10.55 17.03
CA ARG A 214 -15.59 -9.55 17.66
C ARG A 214 -17.06 -9.74 17.28
N VAL A 215 -17.35 -10.01 16.00
CA VAL A 215 -18.72 -10.33 15.55
C VAL A 215 -19.21 -11.61 16.22
N TYR A 216 -18.35 -12.62 16.32
CA TYR A 216 -18.72 -13.91 16.90
C TYR A 216 -18.94 -13.86 18.42
N GLU A 217 -18.16 -13.05 19.14
CA GLU A 217 -18.41 -12.75 20.56
C GLU A 217 -19.79 -12.13 20.76
N TRP A 218 -20.12 -11.12 19.96
CA TRP A 218 -21.45 -10.51 20.00
C TRP A 218 -22.55 -11.54 19.69
N TYR A 219 -22.35 -12.41 18.69
CA TYR A 219 -23.29 -13.48 18.37
C TYR A 219 -23.51 -14.43 19.55
N LYS A 220 -22.43 -14.82 20.25
CA LYS A 220 -22.53 -15.71 21.42
C LYS A 220 -23.41 -15.14 22.53
N GLU A 221 -23.38 -13.82 22.71
CA GLU A 221 -24.19 -13.10 23.70
C GLU A 221 -25.64 -12.87 23.23
N ASN A 222 -25.92 -13.02 21.93
CA ASN A 222 -27.19 -12.62 21.29
C ASN A 222 -27.80 -13.75 20.43
N LYS A 223 -27.50 -15.01 20.73
CA LYS A 223 -27.90 -16.18 19.90
C LYS A 223 -29.41 -16.29 19.66
N ASP A 224 -30.22 -15.83 20.62
CA ASP A 224 -31.68 -15.97 20.59
C ASP A 224 -32.38 -14.85 19.80
N ARG A 225 -31.62 -13.94 19.16
CA ARG A 225 -32.21 -12.89 18.33
C ARG A 225 -32.87 -13.47 17.08
N LYS A 226 -34.05 -12.94 16.76
CA LYS A 226 -34.70 -13.17 15.46
C LYS A 226 -33.90 -12.48 14.36
N ASN A 227 -33.94 -13.04 13.15
CA ASN A 227 -33.22 -12.52 11.97
C ASN A 227 -31.70 -12.40 12.18
N ILE A 228 -31.07 -13.48 12.64
CA ILE A 228 -29.66 -13.47 13.00
C ILE A 228 -28.74 -12.99 11.87
N ASP A 229 -29.08 -13.31 10.61
CA ASP A 229 -28.31 -12.92 9.44
C ASP A 229 -28.30 -11.38 9.26
N GLU A 230 -29.44 -10.71 9.44
CA GLU A 230 -29.55 -9.25 9.38
C GLU A 230 -28.77 -8.60 10.53
N GLU A 231 -28.91 -9.14 11.73
CA GLU A 231 -28.24 -8.62 12.93
C GLU A 231 -26.72 -8.80 12.86
N LEU A 232 -26.21 -9.90 12.30
CA LEU A 232 -24.78 -10.11 12.05
C LEU A 232 -24.23 -9.07 11.06
N MET A 233 -24.99 -8.77 10.00
CA MET A 233 -24.62 -7.74 9.03
C MET A 233 -24.61 -6.34 9.65
N ILE A 234 -25.61 -6.02 10.48
CA ILE A 234 -25.68 -4.77 11.23
C ILE A 234 -24.47 -4.66 12.17
N GLN A 235 -24.11 -5.74 12.87
CA GLN A 235 -22.95 -5.67 13.74
C GLN A 235 -21.64 -5.52 13.02
N ALA A 236 -21.44 -6.25 11.93
CA ALA A 236 -20.27 -6.07 11.08
C ALA A 236 -20.14 -4.59 10.67
N LYS A 237 -21.23 -3.97 10.22
CA LYS A 237 -21.27 -2.53 9.89
C LYS A 237 -20.88 -1.66 11.07
N ASN A 238 -21.49 -1.86 12.24
CA ASN A 238 -21.23 -1.05 13.43
C ASN A 238 -19.77 -1.11 13.89
N ILE A 239 -19.13 -2.28 13.78
CA ILE A 239 -17.72 -2.47 14.14
C ILE A 239 -16.80 -1.65 13.21
N VAL A 240 -17.04 -1.67 11.90
CA VAL A 240 -16.18 -1.00 10.91
C VAL A 240 -16.62 0.41 10.52
N LYS A 241 -17.73 0.91 11.07
CA LYS A 241 -18.20 2.28 10.86
C LYS A 241 -17.25 3.27 11.53
N ILE A 242 -16.35 3.86 10.73
CA ILE A 242 -15.31 4.78 11.18
C ILE A 242 -15.62 6.25 10.92
N ASP A 243 -16.53 6.54 10.00
CA ASP A 243 -17.03 7.86 9.65
C ASP A 243 -18.56 7.81 9.43
N GLU A 244 -19.12 8.87 8.86
CA GLU A 244 -20.55 8.94 8.53
C GLU A 244 -20.93 8.03 7.35
N SER A 245 -19.95 7.53 6.59
CA SER A 245 -20.23 6.65 5.47
C SER A 245 -20.64 5.26 5.94
N GLU A 246 -21.66 4.71 5.30
CA GLU A 246 -22.16 3.38 5.62
C GLU A 246 -21.25 2.32 4.97
N PRO A 247 -20.61 1.44 5.76
CA PRO A 247 -19.72 0.43 5.22
C PRO A 247 -20.50 -0.65 4.44
N ALA A 248 -19.98 -1.03 3.28
CA ALA A 248 -20.49 -2.14 2.50
C ALA A 248 -20.00 -3.47 3.07
N ILE A 249 -20.91 -4.41 3.30
CA ILE A 249 -20.63 -5.76 3.77
C ILE A 249 -21.08 -6.75 2.70
N SER A 250 -20.21 -7.71 2.36
CA SER A 250 -20.51 -8.72 1.34
C SER A 250 -21.35 -9.87 1.90
N ALA A 251 -22.39 -10.30 1.16
CA ALA A 251 -23.16 -11.50 1.48
C ALA A 251 -22.29 -12.78 1.43
N ILE A 252 -21.21 -12.78 0.63
CA ILE A 252 -20.25 -13.89 0.56
C ILE A 252 -19.48 -14.01 1.88
N TRP A 253 -19.19 -12.88 2.55
CA TRP A 253 -18.60 -12.91 3.88
C TRP A 253 -19.53 -13.57 4.89
N LEU A 254 -20.82 -13.18 4.92
CA LEU A 254 -21.79 -13.74 5.88
C LEU A 254 -21.90 -15.26 5.75
N SER A 255 -22.06 -15.77 4.53
CA SER A 255 -22.14 -17.22 4.29
C SER A 255 -20.86 -17.96 4.71
N SER A 256 -19.69 -17.38 4.42
CA SER A 256 -18.39 -17.95 4.83
C SER A 256 -18.18 -17.92 6.35
N PHE A 257 -18.58 -16.82 6.99
CA PHE A 257 -18.53 -16.60 8.43
C PHE A 257 -19.41 -17.62 9.16
N LYS A 258 -20.68 -17.76 8.76
CA LYS A 258 -21.60 -18.76 9.34
C LYS A 258 -21.06 -20.17 9.21
N LYS A 259 -20.54 -20.53 8.03
CA LYS A 259 -19.91 -21.83 7.78
C LYS A 259 -18.69 -22.07 8.67
N HIS A 260 -17.85 -21.05 8.88
CA HIS A 260 -16.65 -21.17 9.70
C HIS A 260 -16.98 -21.38 11.19
N TYR A 261 -17.95 -20.62 11.70
CA TYR A 261 -18.34 -20.64 13.11
C TYR A 261 -19.49 -21.60 13.45
N LYS A 262 -19.99 -22.35 12.47
CA LYS A 262 -21.12 -23.30 12.60
C LYS A 262 -22.37 -22.63 13.18
N ILE A 263 -22.74 -21.50 12.58
CA ILE A 263 -23.95 -20.76 12.91
C ILE A 263 -25.05 -21.22 11.96
N GLU A 264 -26.13 -21.76 12.50
CA GLU A 264 -27.34 -22.19 11.78
C GLU A 264 -28.26 -20.99 11.54
#